data_AF-A0A7X6V5A9-F1
#
_entry.id   AF-A0A7X6V5A9-F1
#
_cell.length_a   1.000
_cell.length_b   1.000
_cell.length_c   1.000
_cell.angle_alpha   90.00
_cell.angle_beta   90.00
_cell.angle_gamma   90.00
#
_symmetry.space_group_name_H-M   'P 1'
#
loop_
_entity.id
_entity.type
_entity.pdbx_description
1 polymer ?
#
loop_
_entity_poly.entity_id
_entity_poly.type
_entity_poly.pdbx_seq_one_letter_code
_entity_poly.pdbx_strand_id
1 'polypeptide(L)'
;MKIKKTICIAIFCTAALIIQGCSRSSDEDKTPAVPREDTATPVTESKLGIDDTENGFEVDAAVVGLVPKEGIPFEDLRSALEDPNPQLSDMTKERFLNNELSRKKFEENKEKYGNDSNYFVAHGLLANKREQTVQLDAYTTGVGPRDIAEFFIITVNSGHSYEALLVAQAKADDICKAVEFIGVPRGRGVNYRALRFWPKGERVLATVSIEGSEPVPLETMVRITETDEPLSTKGFVYVGDQRDENDIFIGDSDGPGSIMSTYNEPITVFDVPRKAPQTEVYENYTVSENFPKIQDAWADIVLSPEKRSEKSPKRLRDVTLAFSNKGVSLDSADPVSIGSVLNELQKSSDEDQRDIHAELVWGNDLTISEIREISSLLSIIDVEGGICIGPPVKGQPYYKAFTPDEQWRERSDRYMQPCELRFDEKGEASIIGIEEIWQDDQLRPELKTKTTPDVTVETLPQLVKENSPEYSPTVFVFAPKNLEYGKIAPFLEALPEEFFDIHIFME
;
A
#
# COMPACT_ATOMS: atom_id res chain seq x y z
N MET A 1 0.37 -4.15 -24.66
CA MET A 1 1.38 -4.09 -25.75
C MET A 1 1.81 -2.68 -26.16
N LYS A 2 0.98 -1.62 -25.97
CA LYS A 2 1.37 -0.22 -26.30
C LYS A 2 2.35 0.41 -25.30
N ILE A 3 2.24 0.13 -23.99
CA ILE A 3 3.16 0.63 -22.95
C ILE A 3 4.61 0.12 -23.14
N LYS A 4 4.78 -1.12 -23.61
CA LYS A 4 6.10 -1.72 -23.90
C LYS A 4 6.88 -0.99 -25.00
N LYS A 5 6.21 -0.34 -25.97
CA LYS A 5 6.88 0.46 -27.02
C LYS A 5 7.36 1.81 -26.49
N THR A 6 6.65 2.40 -25.53
CA THR A 6 7.01 3.70 -24.95
C THR A 6 8.28 3.62 -24.11
N ILE A 7 8.48 2.54 -23.35
CA ILE A 7 9.69 2.36 -22.52
C ILE A 7 10.94 2.11 -23.39
N CYS A 8 10.85 1.28 -24.43
CA CYS A 8 11.99 1.08 -25.35
C CYS A 8 12.36 2.36 -26.11
N ILE A 9 11.38 3.21 -26.48
CA ILE A 9 11.65 4.49 -27.16
C ILE A 9 12.24 5.50 -26.18
N ALA A 10 11.76 5.57 -24.94
CA ALA A 10 12.32 6.46 -23.92
C ALA A 10 13.78 6.11 -23.59
N ILE A 11 14.11 4.82 -23.44
CA ILE A 11 15.49 4.37 -23.15
C ILE A 11 16.44 4.64 -24.33
N PHE A 12 15.99 4.44 -25.59
CA PHE A 12 16.82 4.75 -26.76
C PHE A 12 16.97 6.25 -27.03
N CYS A 13 15.95 7.06 -26.76
CA CYS A 13 16.03 8.51 -26.96
C CYS A 13 16.91 9.19 -25.90
N THR A 14 16.85 8.77 -24.63
CA THR A 14 17.69 9.35 -23.57
C THR A 14 19.17 8.95 -23.73
N ALA A 15 19.46 7.72 -24.16
CA ALA A 15 20.82 7.29 -24.48
C ALA A 15 21.41 8.03 -25.70
N ALA A 16 20.56 8.43 -26.67
CA ALA A 16 20.99 9.21 -27.83
C ALA A 16 21.18 10.71 -27.52
N LEU A 17 20.40 11.27 -26.60
CA LEU A 17 20.48 12.68 -26.19
C LEU A 17 21.71 12.99 -25.32
N ILE A 18 22.25 12.00 -24.60
CA ILE A 18 23.52 12.15 -23.85
C ILE A 18 24.74 12.29 -24.81
N ILE A 19 24.58 11.96 -26.10
CA ILE A 19 25.68 12.01 -27.10
C ILE A 19 25.70 13.34 -27.90
N GLN A 20 24.68 14.20 -27.81
CA GLN A 20 24.66 15.47 -28.56
C GLN A 20 24.20 16.66 -27.72
N GLY A 21 25.18 17.38 -27.17
CA GLY A 21 24.99 18.78 -26.77
C GLY A 21 25.01 19.71 -27.99
N CYS A 22 24.00 20.58 -28.10
CA CYS A 22 24.12 22.03 -28.37
C CYS A 22 22.79 22.68 -28.82
N SER A 23 22.43 23.74 -28.09
CA SER A 23 21.76 24.99 -28.52
C SER A 23 20.39 24.98 -29.22
N ARG A 24 19.41 25.65 -28.59
CA ARG A 24 18.59 26.80 -29.09
C ARG A 24 17.35 26.95 -28.19
N SER A 25 17.28 27.99 -27.37
CA SER A 25 16.65 29.32 -27.62
C SER A 25 15.13 29.29 -27.75
N SER A 26 14.50 29.81 -26.70
CA SER A 26 13.21 30.49 -26.57
C SER A 26 12.32 30.63 -27.81
N ASP A 27 11.02 30.34 -27.64
CA ASP A 27 10.01 31.39 -27.83
C ASP A 27 8.72 31.07 -27.07
N GLU A 28 8.15 32.16 -26.55
CA GLU A 28 6.92 32.27 -25.76
C GLU A 28 5.67 31.86 -26.56
N ASP A 29 4.67 31.30 -25.89
CA ASP A 29 3.30 31.56 -26.32
C ASP A 29 2.33 31.64 -25.13
N LYS A 30 1.56 32.72 -25.12
CA LYS A 30 0.65 33.16 -24.07
C LYS A 30 -0.78 32.82 -24.47
N THR A 31 -1.52 32.14 -23.59
CA THR A 31 -2.99 32.00 -23.70
C THR A 31 -3.67 32.57 -22.45
N PRO A 32 -4.74 33.37 -22.58
CA PRO A 32 -5.33 34.10 -21.47
C PRO A 32 -6.35 33.28 -20.67
N ALA A 33 -6.44 33.63 -19.39
CA ALA A 33 -7.37 33.08 -18.40
C ALA A 33 -8.83 33.49 -18.65
N VAL A 34 -9.74 32.56 -18.35
CA VAL A 34 -11.20 32.76 -18.27
C VAL A 34 -11.58 32.94 -16.78
N PRO A 35 -12.39 33.94 -16.41
CA PRO A 35 -12.80 34.13 -15.02
C PRO A 35 -13.91 33.14 -14.63
N ARG A 36 -13.79 32.52 -13.45
CA ARG A 36 -14.89 31.82 -12.76
C ARG A 36 -15.61 32.82 -11.86
N GLU A 37 -16.93 32.92 -12.02
CA GLU A 37 -17.81 33.67 -11.13
C GLU A 37 -18.18 32.82 -9.91
N ASP A 38 -17.90 33.36 -8.74
CA ASP A 38 -18.40 32.92 -7.43
C ASP A 38 -19.85 33.37 -7.24
N THR A 39 -20.75 32.46 -6.89
CA THR A 39 -21.97 32.79 -6.13
C THR A 39 -22.28 31.69 -5.13
N ALA A 40 -21.83 31.88 -3.89
CA ALA A 40 -22.34 31.18 -2.73
C ALA A 40 -23.43 32.05 -2.07
N THR A 41 -24.58 31.44 -1.74
CA THR A 41 -25.60 32.04 -0.88
C THR A 41 -25.90 31.07 0.27
N PRO A 42 -26.09 31.56 1.51
CA PRO A 42 -26.14 30.70 2.69
C PRO A 42 -27.56 30.16 2.94
N VAL A 43 -27.64 28.91 3.36
CA VAL A 43 -28.88 28.32 3.89
C VAL A 43 -28.92 28.52 5.41
N THR A 44 -29.95 29.24 5.84
CA THR A 44 -30.31 29.51 7.24
C THR A 44 -30.80 28.25 7.97
N GLU A 45 -30.30 28.06 9.18
CA GLU A 45 -30.82 27.15 10.20
C GLU A 45 -32.26 27.52 10.60
N SER A 46 -33.16 26.53 10.63
CA SER A 46 -34.45 26.63 11.31
C SER A 46 -34.54 25.57 12.40
N LYS A 47 -34.49 26.02 13.64
CA LYS A 47 -34.89 25.29 14.85
C LYS A 47 -36.37 24.93 14.79
N LEU A 48 -36.70 23.67 15.01
CA LEU A 48 -38.04 23.22 15.40
C LEU A 48 -37.88 22.23 16.55
N GLY A 49 -38.29 22.68 17.73
CA GLY A 49 -38.60 21.79 18.85
C GLY A 49 -40.05 21.35 18.79
N ILE A 50 -40.35 20.20 19.37
CA ILE A 50 -41.62 19.70 19.92
C ILE A 50 -41.18 18.47 20.76
N ASP A 51 -41.15 18.54 22.09
CA ASP A 51 -42.24 18.44 23.08
C ASP A 51 -42.64 16.98 23.39
N ASP A 52 -42.34 16.59 24.62
CA ASP A 52 -42.63 15.31 25.26
C ASP A 52 -44.10 15.27 25.67
N THR A 53 -44.85 14.25 25.25
CA THR A 53 -46.01 13.81 26.04
C THR A 53 -46.21 12.30 25.96
N GLU A 54 -46.22 11.73 27.16
CA GLU A 54 -46.70 10.41 27.55
C GLU A 54 -48.11 10.13 27.01
N ASN A 55 -48.38 8.88 26.61
CA ASN A 55 -49.68 8.26 26.79
C ASN A 55 -49.55 6.73 26.77
N GLY A 56 -49.87 6.12 27.91
CA GLY A 56 -49.97 4.68 28.08
C GLY A 56 -51.23 4.10 27.45
N PHE A 57 -51.14 2.83 27.08
CA PHE A 57 -52.28 1.96 26.84
C PHE A 57 -51.99 0.57 27.42
N GLU A 58 -52.73 0.23 28.48
CA GLU A 58 -52.96 -1.14 28.93
C GLU A 58 -53.95 -1.82 27.99
N VAL A 59 -53.72 -3.10 27.64
CA VAL A 59 -54.81 -4.02 27.31
C VAL A 59 -54.51 -5.43 27.81
N ASP A 60 -55.52 -5.99 28.47
CA ASP A 60 -55.61 -7.24 29.21
C ASP A 60 -55.35 -8.54 28.42
N ALA A 61 -55.00 -9.57 29.21
CA ALA A 61 -54.84 -10.97 28.81
C ALA A 61 -56.12 -11.80 28.98
N ALA A 62 -56.35 -12.75 28.06
CA ALA A 62 -57.00 -14.08 28.19
C ALA A 62 -57.62 -14.49 26.82
N VAL A 63 -57.68 -15.72 26.29
CA VAL A 63 -57.39 -17.11 26.70
C VAL A 63 -57.64 -18.03 25.45
N VAL A 64 -56.82 -19.08 25.25
CA VAL A 64 -57.04 -20.36 24.48
C VAL A 64 -57.27 -20.27 22.96
N GLY A 65 -56.62 -21.01 22.06
CA GLY A 65 -55.63 -22.10 22.11
C GLY A 65 -55.64 -22.79 20.74
N LEU A 66 -54.47 -23.27 20.26
CA LEU A 66 -54.25 -24.43 19.37
C LEU A 66 -52.81 -24.40 18.83
N VAL A 67 -52.12 -25.52 18.99
CA VAL A 67 -50.69 -25.75 18.68
C VAL A 67 -50.50 -26.03 17.18
N PRO A 68 -49.38 -25.60 16.58
CA PRO A 68 -48.46 -26.60 16.02
C PRO A 68 -46.99 -26.38 16.44
N LYS A 69 -46.27 -27.49 16.54
CA LYS A 69 -44.84 -27.63 16.83
C LYS A 69 -43.97 -26.90 15.78
N GLU A 70 -43.02 -26.10 16.26
CA GLU A 70 -41.62 -25.94 15.80
C GLU A 70 -41.07 -24.62 16.37
N GLY A 71 -39.84 -24.61 16.89
CA GLY A 71 -39.18 -23.39 17.38
C GLY A 71 -38.22 -23.65 18.54
N ILE A 72 -36.93 -23.50 18.26
CA ILE A 72 -35.93 -23.18 19.30
C ILE A 72 -36.30 -21.78 19.85
N PRO A 73 -36.34 -21.55 21.17
CA PRO A 73 -36.77 -20.26 21.72
C PRO A 73 -35.82 -19.13 21.32
N PHE A 74 -36.40 -18.03 20.85
CA PHE A 74 -35.72 -16.77 20.50
C PHE A 74 -35.09 -16.04 21.71
N GLU A 75 -35.11 -16.65 22.90
CA GLU A 75 -34.69 -16.03 24.17
C GLU A 75 -33.21 -16.26 24.52
N ASP A 76 -32.49 -17.11 23.77
CA ASP A 76 -31.02 -17.25 23.91
C ASP A 76 -30.21 -16.19 23.14
N LEU A 77 -30.88 -15.26 22.46
CA LEU A 77 -30.24 -14.08 21.85
C LEU A 77 -29.87 -12.99 22.88
N ARG A 78 -30.29 -13.14 24.13
CA ARG A 78 -30.06 -12.13 25.18
C ARG A 78 -28.70 -12.22 25.89
N SER A 79 -27.92 -13.28 25.70
CA SER A 79 -26.55 -13.34 26.25
C SER A 79 -25.50 -12.71 25.30
N ALA A 80 -25.89 -12.39 24.06
CA ALA A 80 -25.07 -11.61 23.13
C ALA A 80 -25.17 -10.08 23.36
N LEU A 81 -25.94 -9.64 24.37
CA LEU A 81 -26.22 -8.24 24.68
C LEU A 81 -25.32 -7.65 25.78
N GLU A 82 -24.35 -8.40 26.32
CA GLU A 82 -23.43 -7.90 27.35
C GLU A 82 -22.08 -7.39 26.79
N ASP A 83 -21.89 -7.45 25.47
CA ASP A 83 -20.82 -6.73 24.76
C ASP A 83 -21.39 -6.18 23.44
N PRO A 84 -21.75 -4.89 23.34
CA PRO A 84 -22.38 -4.38 22.14
C PRO A 84 -21.30 -4.20 21.08
N ASN A 85 -21.01 -5.25 20.32
CA ASN A 85 -20.45 -5.08 19.00
C ASN A 85 -21.51 -4.33 18.17
N PRO A 86 -21.27 -3.07 17.73
CA PRO A 86 -22.27 -2.26 17.05
C PRO A 86 -22.78 -2.86 15.72
N GLN A 87 -22.20 -3.96 15.24
CA GLN A 87 -22.67 -4.70 14.07
C GLN A 87 -23.79 -5.72 14.35
N LEU A 88 -24.08 -6.06 15.61
CA LEU A 88 -25.16 -7.00 15.95
C LEU A 88 -26.57 -6.39 15.82
N SER A 89 -26.70 -5.06 15.78
CA SER A 89 -28.03 -4.41 15.72
C SER A 89 -28.71 -4.51 14.35
N ASP A 90 -27.98 -4.81 13.27
CA ASP A 90 -28.51 -4.93 11.89
C ASP A 90 -28.11 -6.26 11.22
N MET A 91 -28.07 -7.37 11.97
CA MET A 91 -27.82 -8.70 11.38
C MET A 91 -29.05 -9.16 10.58
N THR A 92 -28.92 -9.24 9.26
CA THR A 92 -29.96 -9.81 8.40
C THR A 92 -30.15 -11.29 8.72
N LYS A 93 -31.34 -11.83 8.40
CA LYS A 93 -31.63 -13.25 8.56
C LYS A 93 -30.66 -14.09 7.72
N GLU A 94 -30.34 -13.61 6.52
CA GLU A 94 -29.43 -14.21 5.57
C GLU A 94 -28.01 -14.29 6.13
N ARG A 95 -27.49 -13.21 6.74
CA ARG A 95 -26.18 -13.20 7.40
C ARG A 95 -26.12 -14.19 8.56
N PHE A 96 -27.18 -14.25 9.38
CA PHE A 96 -27.27 -15.24 10.45
C PHE A 96 -27.20 -16.68 9.90
N LEU A 97 -27.94 -16.98 8.83
CA LEU A 97 -27.90 -18.28 8.17
C LEU A 97 -26.52 -18.61 7.59
N ASN A 98 -25.83 -17.63 7.02
CA ASN A 98 -24.47 -17.81 6.51
C ASN A 98 -23.48 -18.12 7.65
N ASN A 99 -23.60 -17.44 8.79
CA ASN A 99 -22.75 -17.72 9.97
C ASN A 99 -22.95 -19.17 10.46
N GLU A 100 -24.21 -19.61 10.56
CA GLU A 100 -24.53 -20.98 10.98
C GLU A 100 -24.08 -22.03 9.95
N LEU A 101 -24.19 -21.72 8.66
CA LEU A 101 -23.68 -22.58 7.60
C LEU A 101 -22.15 -22.74 7.68
N SER A 102 -21.40 -21.65 7.87
CA SER A 102 -19.93 -21.70 8.00
C SER A 102 -19.50 -22.47 9.25
N ARG A 103 -20.18 -22.28 10.39
CA ARG A 103 -19.97 -23.08 11.60
C ARG A 103 -20.19 -24.57 11.36
N LYS A 104 -21.29 -24.92 10.69
CA LYS A 104 -21.59 -26.32 10.35
C LYS A 104 -20.50 -26.91 9.46
N LYS A 105 -20.08 -26.21 8.39
CA LYS A 105 -18.98 -26.64 7.53
C LYS A 105 -17.68 -26.84 8.34
N PHE A 106 -17.37 -25.95 9.28
CA PHE A 106 -16.20 -26.06 10.14
C PHE A 106 -16.21 -27.35 10.98
N GLU A 107 -17.31 -27.66 11.67
CA GLU A 107 -17.41 -28.89 12.47
C GLU A 107 -17.33 -30.15 11.59
N GLU A 108 -18.00 -30.17 10.44
CA GLU A 108 -17.92 -31.28 9.47
C GLU A 108 -16.50 -31.47 8.94
N ASN A 109 -15.80 -30.39 8.58
CA ASN A 109 -14.42 -30.43 8.11
C ASN A 109 -13.45 -30.86 9.21
N LYS A 110 -13.67 -30.41 10.45
CA LYS A 110 -12.85 -30.78 11.60
C LYS A 110 -12.99 -32.27 11.92
N GLU A 111 -14.21 -32.82 11.88
CA GLU A 111 -14.45 -34.25 12.05
C GLU A 111 -13.78 -35.07 10.93
N LYS A 112 -13.92 -34.62 9.68
CA LYS A 112 -13.44 -35.35 8.51
C LYS A 112 -11.93 -35.26 8.30
N TYR A 113 -11.34 -34.09 8.53
CA TYR A 113 -9.96 -33.76 8.13
C TYR A 113 -9.04 -33.35 9.27
N GLY A 114 -9.55 -33.10 10.48
CA GLY A 114 -8.77 -32.51 11.58
C GLY A 114 -7.55 -33.34 12.04
N ASN A 115 -7.49 -34.63 11.69
CA ASN A 115 -6.36 -35.52 11.98
C ASN A 115 -5.43 -35.75 10.77
N ASP A 116 -5.73 -35.20 9.60
CA ASP A 116 -4.94 -35.36 8.37
C ASP A 116 -4.01 -34.15 8.19
N SER A 117 -2.70 -34.38 8.24
CA SER A 117 -1.67 -33.35 8.08
C SER A 117 -1.60 -32.70 6.68
N ASN A 118 -2.39 -33.20 5.73
CA ASN A 118 -2.58 -32.58 4.42
C ASN A 118 -3.66 -31.50 4.42
N TYR A 119 -4.41 -31.35 5.50
CA TYR A 119 -5.44 -30.34 5.65
C TYR A 119 -5.13 -29.40 6.82
N PHE A 120 -5.51 -28.14 6.65
CA PHE A 120 -5.60 -27.16 7.71
C PHE A 120 -7.05 -26.69 7.78
N VAL A 121 -7.66 -26.80 8.96
CA VAL A 121 -9.08 -26.52 9.18
C VAL A 121 -9.20 -25.39 10.20
N ALA A 122 -9.86 -24.31 9.83
CA ALA A 122 -10.19 -23.18 10.69
C ALA A 122 -11.62 -22.71 10.41
N HIS A 123 -12.20 -21.87 11.27
CA HIS A 123 -13.55 -21.36 11.03
C HIS A 123 -13.59 -20.54 9.74
N GLY A 124 -14.55 -20.82 8.85
CA GLY A 124 -14.66 -20.18 7.54
C GLY A 124 -13.57 -20.56 6.53
N LEU A 125 -12.72 -21.56 6.82
CA LEU A 125 -11.55 -21.88 6.00
C LEU A 125 -11.22 -23.37 5.96
N LEU A 126 -10.90 -23.87 4.77
CA LEU A 126 -10.28 -25.18 4.56
C LEU A 126 -9.10 -25.08 3.60
N ALA A 127 -7.90 -25.47 4.04
CA ALA A 127 -6.73 -25.58 3.17
C ALA A 127 -6.40 -27.03 2.85
N ASN A 128 -6.00 -27.30 1.61
CA ASN A 128 -5.52 -28.59 1.13
C ASN A 128 -4.11 -28.45 0.57
N LYS A 129 -3.14 -29.06 1.26
CA LYS A 129 -1.71 -28.98 0.92
C LYS A 129 -1.38 -29.69 -0.39
N ARG A 130 -2.09 -30.77 -0.73
CA ARG A 130 -1.81 -31.56 -1.95
C ARG A 130 -2.29 -30.86 -3.21
N GLU A 131 -3.46 -30.23 -3.11
CA GLU A 131 -4.06 -29.46 -4.20
C GLU A 131 -3.53 -28.02 -4.26
N GLN A 132 -2.83 -27.59 -3.19
CA GLN A 132 -2.34 -26.23 -2.99
C GLN A 132 -3.46 -25.19 -3.07
N THR A 133 -4.55 -25.43 -2.34
CA THR A 133 -5.73 -24.57 -2.34
C THR A 133 -6.13 -24.15 -0.94
N VAL A 134 -6.62 -22.93 -0.79
CA VAL A 134 -7.35 -22.47 0.39
C VAL A 134 -8.77 -22.10 -0.04
N GLN A 135 -9.77 -22.69 0.58
CA GLN A 135 -11.19 -22.37 0.37
C GLN A 135 -11.66 -21.49 1.52
N LEU A 136 -12.33 -20.39 1.21
CA LEU A 136 -12.91 -19.46 2.18
C LEU A 136 -14.43 -19.41 2.01
N ASP A 137 -15.13 -19.43 3.14
CA ASP A 137 -16.53 -19.09 3.23
C ASP A 137 -16.68 -17.56 3.33
N ALA A 138 -17.49 -16.97 2.45
CA ALA A 138 -17.73 -15.53 2.44
C ALA A 138 -19.18 -15.20 2.07
N TYR A 139 -19.52 -13.93 2.13
CA TYR A 139 -20.78 -13.40 1.62
C TYR A 139 -20.61 -11.99 1.05
N THR A 140 -21.51 -11.60 0.14
CA THR A 140 -21.50 -10.28 -0.49
C THR A 140 -21.97 -9.18 0.46
N THR A 141 -21.43 -7.97 0.34
CA THR A 141 -21.78 -6.83 1.20
C THR A 141 -23.02 -6.07 0.74
N GLY A 142 -23.40 -6.20 -0.54
CA GLY A 142 -24.45 -5.39 -1.17
C GLY A 142 -23.93 -4.19 -1.97
N VAL A 143 -22.62 -3.93 -2.00
CA VAL A 143 -22.04 -3.03 -3.01
C VAL A 143 -22.36 -3.57 -4.40
N GLY A 144 -22.61 -2.66 -5.34
CA GLY A 144 -23.06 -3.02 -6.68
C GLY A 144 -22.27 -2.31 -7.78
N PRO A 145 -22.61 -2.58 -9.05
CA PRO A 145 -21.94 -2.00 -10.20
C PRO A 145 -21.75 -0.49 -10.07
N ARG A 146 -20.54 -0.03 -10.41
CA ARG A 146 -20.10 1.37 -10.38
C ARG A 146 -19.93 2.00 -9.00
N ASP A 147 -20.26 1.28 -7.92
CA ASP A 147 -19.89 1.72 -6.57
C ASP A 147 -18.35 1.71 -6.46
N ILE A 148 -17.77 2.55 -5.59
CA ILE A 148 -16.33 2.54 -5.29
C ILE A 148 -16.03 1.28 -4.48
N ALA A 149 -14.92 0.61 -4.79
CA ALA A 149 -14.46 -0.55 -4.03
C ALA A 149 -13.02 -0.35 -3.58
N GLU A 150 -12.82 -0.19 -2.28
CA GLU A 150 -11.48 -0.18 -1.67
C GLU A 150 -10.96 -1.60 -1.46
N PHE A 151 -11.86 -2.54 -1.15
CA PHE A 151 -11.48 -3.91 -0.80
C PHE A 151 -12.22 -4.93 -1.66
N PHE A 152 -11.51 -5.98 -2.05
CA PHE A 152 -12.16 -7.19 -2.56
C PHE A 152 -12.74 -8.01 -1.41
N ILE A 153 -11.97 -8.20 -0.34
CA ILE A 153 -12.34 -9.05 0.79
C ILE A 153 -11.89 -8.38 2.09
N ILE A 154 -12.82 -8.30 3.03
CA ILE A 154 -12.57 -7.91 4.43
C ILE A 154 -13.00 -9.03 5.38
N THR A 155 -12.55 -8.98 6.63
CA THR A 155 -12.99 -9.86 7.71
C THR A 155 -14.35 -9.44 8.28
N VAL A 156 -15.01 -10.34 9.02
CA VAL A 156 -16.30 -10.07 9.70
C VAL A 156 -16.26 -8.94 10.72
N ASN A 157 -15.11 -8.59 11.29
CA ASN A 157 -14.97 -7.53 12.28
C ASN A 157 -14.68 -6.15 11.65
N SER A 158 -14.56 -6.08 10.33
CA SER A 158 -14.30 -4.82 9.64
C SER A 158 -15.54 -3.92 9.60
N GLY A 159 -15.34 -2.62 9.82
CA GLY A 159 -16.35 -1.57 9.62
C GLY A 159 -16.54 -1.15 8.16
N HIS A 160 -15.78 -1.70 7.21
CA HIS A 160 -15.65 -1.19 5.84
C HIS A 160 -16.52 -1.95 4.81
N SER A 161 -17.62 -2.57 5.26
CA SER A 161 -18.49 -3.35 4.37
C SER A 161 -19.16 -2.53 3.25
N TYR A 162 -19.29 -1.21 3.41
CA TYR A 162 -19.87 -0.31 2.41
C TYR A 162 -18.96 -0.03 1.20
N GLU A 163 -17.70 -0.46 1.25
CA GLU A 163 -16.70 -0.26 0.19
C GLU A 163 -15.88 -1.54 -0.10
N ALA A 164 -16.39 -2.69 0.37
CA ALA A 164 -15.81 -4.01 0.14
C ALA A 164 -16.76 -4.87 -0.68
N LEU A 165 -16.27 -5.76 -1.55
CA LEU A 165 -17.14 -6.69 -2.28
C LEU A 165 -17.67 -7.82 -1.40
N LEU A 166 -16.80 -8.40 -0.57
CA LEU A 166 -17.04 -9.64 0.15
C LEU A 166 -16.58 -9.53 1.61
N VAL A 167 -17.28 -10.23 2.49
CA VAL A 167 -16.88 -10.44 3.89
C VAL A 167 -16.56 -11.93 4.08
N ALA A 168 -15.32 -12.24 4.44
CA ALA A 168 -14.90 -13.60 4.75
C ALA A 168 -15.15 -13.95 6.22
N GLN A 169 -15.62 -15.17 6.47
CA GLN A 169 -15.88 -15.71 7.81
C GLN A 169 -14.60 -16.08 8.57
N ALA A 170 -13.50 -16.26 7.85
CA ALA A 170 -12.20 -16.57 8.40
C ALA A 170 -11.48 -15.31 8.91
N LYS A 171 -10.66 -15.48 9.95
CA LYS A 171 -9.72 -14.45 10.42
C LYS A 171 -8.59 -14.28 9.41
N ALA A 172 -8.05 -13.07 9.30
CA ALA A 172 -6.91 -12.76 8.44
C ALA A 172 -5.67 -13.60 8.83
N ASP A 173 -5.42 -13.79 10.13
CA ASP A 173 -4.31 -14.62 10.61
C ASP A 173 -4.46 -16.11 10.23
N ASP A 174 -5.68 -16.66 10.28
CA ASP A 174 -5.95 -18.04 9.85
C ASP A 174 -5.75 -18.20 8.34
N ILE A 175 -6.08 -17.17 7.55
CA ILE A 175 -5.80 -17.13 6.11
C ILE A 175 -4.29 -17.12 5.86
N CYS A 176 -3.51 -16.28 6.55
CA CYS A 176 -2.06 -16.28 6.46
C CYS A 176 -1.46 -17.68 6.75
N LYS A 177 -1.89 -18.31 7.85
CA LYS A 177 -1.45 -19.66 8.25
C LYS A 177 -1.80 -20.70 7.18
N ALA A 178 -3.00 -20.62 6.60
CA ALA A 178 -3.45 -21.53 5.55
C ALA A 178 -2.64 -21.40 4.26
N VAL A 179 -2.29 -20.16 3.87
CA VAL A 179 -1.48 -19.87 2.68
C VAL A 179 -0.05 -20.39 2.85
N GLU A 180 0.53 -20.20 4.03
CA GLU A 180 1.85 -20.76 4.38
C GLU A 180 1.80 -22.29 4.45
N PHE A 181 0.72 -22.86 4.97
CA PHE A 181 0.51 -24.30 5.06
C PHE A 181 0.51 -24.99 3.69
N ILE A 182 -0.07 -24.36 2.66
CA ILE A 182 -0.05 -24.87 1.27
C ILE A 182 1.28 -24.61 0.54
N GLY A 183 2.25 -24.01 1.22
CA GLY A 183 3.64 -23.86 0.76
C GLY A 183 3.98 -22.53 0.11
N VAL A 184 3.12 -21.51 0.23
CA VAL A 184 3.42 -20.16 -0.26
C VAL A 184 4.21 -19.42 0.82
N PRO A 185 5.47 -19.00 0.56
CA PRO A 185 6.27 -18.32 1.55
C PRO A 185 5.69 -16.93 1.85
N ARG A 186 5.77 -16.52 3.12
CA ARG A 186 5.41 -15.17 3.56
C ARG A 186 6.20 -14.12 2.79
N GLY A 187 5.47 -13.13 2.27
CA GLY A 187 6.04 -11.98 1.58
C GLY A 187 6.31 -10.83 2.54
N ARG A 188 6.15 -9.62 2.04
CA ARG A 188 6.33 -8.36 2.75
C ARG A 188 5.46 -7.27 2.14
N GLY A 189 4.64 -6.64 2.96
CA GLY A 189 3.75 -5.55 2.57
C GLY A 189 4.49 -4.23 2.37
N VAL A 190 3.75 -3.23 1.93
CA VAL A 190 4.24 -1.85 1.94
C VAL A 190 4.41 -1.35 3.37
N ASN A 191 5.37 -0.47 3.57
CA ASN A 191 5.59 0.23 4.83
C ASN A 191 6.26 1.56 4.51
N TYR A 192 5.46 2.62 4.51
CA TYR A 192 5.90 3.94 4.09
C TYR A 192 6.97 4.54 5.02
N ARG A 193 6.93 4.23 6.33
CA ARG A 193 7.97 4.65 7.28
C ARG A 193 9.31 3.97 7.03
N ALA A 194 9.28 2.71 6.60
CA ALA A 194 10.47 1.97 6.21
C ALA A 194 10.86 2.20 4.73
N LEU A 195 10.23 3.17 4.04
CA LEU A 195 10.45 3.48 2.62
C LEU A 195 10.27 2.25 1.71
N ARG A 196 9.31 1.39 2.07
CA ARG A 196 8.90 0.21 1.30
C ARG A 196 7.62 0.54 0.55
N PHE A 197 7.76 0.83 -0.74
CA PHE A 197 6.65 1.25 -1.60
C PHE A 197 6.09 0.15 -2.49
N TRP A 198 6.75 -1.01 -2.54
CA TRP A 198 6.32 -2.17 -3.33
C TRP A 198 6.01 -3.36 -2.43
N PRO A 199 4.84 -4.01 -2.62
CA PRO A 199 4.62 -5.31 -2.01
C PRO A 199 5.54 -6.34 -2.69
N LYS A 200 6.06 -7.26 -1.88
CA LYS A 200 6.99 -8.30 -2.34
C LYS A 200 6.49 -9.66 -1.86
N GLY A 201 6.19 -10.57 -2.76
CA GLY A 201 5.67 -11.89 -2.42
C GLY A 201 5.35 -12.73 -3.65
N GLU A 202 5.11 -14.02 -3.44
CA GLU A 202 4.61 -14.89 -4.50
C GLU A 202 3.16 -14.52 -4.86
N ARG A 203 2.72 -14.94 -6.06
CA ARG A 203 1.37 -14.63 -6.56
C ARG A 203 0.37 -15.67 -6.08
N VAL A 204 -0.77 -15.19 -5.61
CA VAL A 204 -1.94 -16.00 -5.27
C VAL A 204 -3.11 -15.56 -6.14
N LEU A 205 -3.64 -16.52 -6.88
CA LEU A 205 -4.84 -16.36 -7.71
C LEU A 205 -6.06 -16.59 -6.84
N ALA A 206 -7.07 -15.74 -6.99
CA ALA A 206 -8.35 -15.88 -6.29
C ALA A 206 -9.48 -16.02 -7.30
N THR A 207 -10.35 -16.98 -7.06
CA THR A 207 -11.61 -17.13 -7.79
C THR A 207 -12.78 -17.06 -6.82
N VAL A 208 -13.91 -16.54 -7.30
CA VAL A 208 -15.14 -16.44 -6.50
C VAL A 208 -16.31 -17.03 -7.28
N SER A 209 -17.14 -17.79 -6.58
CA SER A 209 -18.46 -18.25 -7.02
C SER A 209 -19.50 -17.65 -6.07
N ILE A 210 -20.53 -17.01 -6.61
CA ILE A 210 -21.60 -16.39 -5.82
C ILE A 210 -22.89 -17.19 -6.08
N GLU A 211 -23.53 -17.67 -5.02
CA GLU A 211 -24.71 -18.54 -5.09
C GLU A 211 -24.53 -19.77 -6.00
N GLY A 212 -23.30 -20.32 -6.05
CA GLY A 212 -22.97 -21.48 -6.87
C GLY A 212 -22.83 -21.18 -8.37
N SER A 213 -22.68 -19.90 -8.75
CA SER A 213 -22.32 -19.51 -10.12
C SER A 213 -21.00 -20.16 -10.59
N GLU A 214 -20.72 -20.10 -11.89
CA GLU A 214 -19.39 -20.47 -12.38
C GLU A 214 -18.31 -19.60 -11.68
N PRO A 215 -17.22 -20.20 -11.15
CA PRO A 215 -16.16 -19.43 -10.53
C PRO A 215 -15.46 -18.51 -11.55
N VAL A 216 -15.28 -17.25 -11.19
CA VAL A 216 -14.56 -16.26 -12.00
C VAL A 216 -13.39 -15.64 -11.21
N PRO A 217 -12.34 -15.13 -11.89
CA PRO A 217 -11.23 -14.48 -11.20
C PRO A 217 -11.71 -13.23 -10.46
N LEU A 218 -11.32 -13.11 -9.19
CA LEU A 218 -11.80 -12.06 -8.30
C LEU A 218 -11.40 -10.66 -8.79
N GLU A 219 -10.22 -10.52 -9.39
CA GLU A 219 -9.73 -9.25 -9.96
C GLU A 219 -10.65 -8.69 -11.05
N THR A 220 -11.48 -9.54 -11.70
CA THR A 220 -12.44 -9.10 -12.73
C THR A 220 -13.69 -8.42 -12.17
N MET A 221 -13.86 -8.43 -10.84
CA MET A 221 -14.96 -7.78 -10.14
C MET A 221 -14.72 -6.30 -9.86
N VAL A 222 -13.49 -5.81 -10.03
CA VAL A 222 -13.15 -4.38 -9.95
C VAL A 222 -12.58 -3.94 -11.29
N ARG A 223 -12.93 -2.73 -11.71
CA ARG A 223 -12.55 -2.15 -13.00
C ARG A 223 -11.89 -0.79 -12.82
N ILE A 224 -11.04 -0.45 -13.78
CA ILE A 224 -10.48 0.90 -13.92
C ILE A 224 -11.53 1.76 -14.66
N THR A 225 -12.02 2.82 -14.03
CA THR A 225 -13.10 3.69 -14.51
C THR A 225 -12.82 4.27 -15.89
N GLU A 226 -11.57 4.69 -16.16
CA GLU A 226 -11.21 5.30 -17.44
C GLU A 226 -11.24 4.30 -18.61
N THR A 227 -10.74 3.08 -18.40
CA THR A 227 -10.52 2.10 -19.48
C THR A 227 -11.59 1.01 -19.54
N ASP A 228 -12.41 0.88 -18.49
CA ASP A 228 -13.34 -0.22 -18.29
C ASP A 228 -12.64 -1.61 -18.34
N GLU A 229 -11.35 -1.65 -18.05
CA GLU A 229 -10.57 -2.90 -17.95
C GLU A 229 -10.57 -3.40 -16.49
N PRO A 230 -10.56 -4.73 -16.27
CA PRO A 230 -10.32 -5.31 -14.95
C PRO A 230 -9.07 -4.81 -14.25
N LEU A 231 -9.08 -4.80 -12.91
CA LEU A 231 -7.84 -4.73 -12.13
C LEU A 231 -6.93 -5.90 -12.55
N SER A 232 -5.63 -5.65 -12.72
CA SER A 232 -4.62 -6.60 -13.25
C SER A 232 -4.88 -8.07 -12.91
N THR A 233 -5.10 -8.94 -13.91
CA THR A 233 -5.37 -10.38 -13.71
C THR A 233 -4.10 -11.20 -13.49
N LYS A 234 -3.12 -10.64 -12.78
CA LYS A 234 -1.80 -11.27 -12.54
C LYS A 234 -1.73 -12.00 -11.20
N GLY A 235 -2.83 -12.09 -10.45
CA GLY A 235 -2.84 -12.54 -9.07
C GLY A 235 -2.46 -11.46 -8.08
N PHE A 236 -2.82 -11.70 -6.82
CA PHE A 236 -2.46 -10.87 -5.69
C PHE A 236 -1.09 -11.25 -5.13
N VAL A 237 -0.43 -10.32 -4.45
CA VAL A 237 0.84 -10.55 -3.75
C VAL A 237 0.53 -11.06 -2.35
N TYR A 238 0.93 -12.29 -2.00
CA TYR A 238 0.85 -12.70 -0.60
C TYR A 238 1.94 -11.97 0.21
N VAL A 239 1.52 -11.16 1.19
CA VAL A 239 2.44 -10.36 2.01
C VAL A 239 2.51 -10.87 3.45
N GLY A 240 1.39 -10.89 4.18
CA GLY A 240 1.22 -11.59 5.48
C GLY A 240 2.24 -11.28 6.59
N ASP A 241 3.00 -10.17 6.48
CA ASP A 241 4.17 -9.89 7.33
C ASP A 241 3.92 -8.93 8.49
N GLN A 242 2.83 -8.16 8.47
CA GLN A 242 2.49 -7.26 9.56
C GLN A 242 1.93 -8.03 10.75
N ARG A 243 2.77 -8.23 11.77
CA ARG A 243 2.44 -9.01 12.98
C ARG A 243 2.82 -8.26 14.25
N ASP A 244 2.07 -8.54 15.31
CA ASP A 244 2.37 -8.02 16.64
C ASP A 244 3.51 -8.80 17.33
N GLU A 245 3.79 -8.45 18.59
CA GLU A 245 4.81 -9.10 19.41
C GLU A 245 4.54 -10.60 19.69
N ASN A 246 3.31 -11.06 19.51
CA ASN A 246 2.89 -12.45 19.70
C ASN A 246 2.83 -13.23 18.39
N ASP A 247 3.37 -12.67 17.30
CA ASP A 247 3.29 -13.21 15.94
C ASP A 247 1.84 -13.38 15.45
N ILE A 248 0.91 -12.55 15.94
CA ILE A 248 -0.48 -12.50 15.43
C ILE A 248 -0.56 -11.45 14.33
N PHE A 249 -1.22 -11.77 13.23
CA PHE A 249 -1.43 -10.81 12.14
C PHE A 249 -2.25 -9.60 12.61
N ILE A 250 -1.70 -8.38 12.42
CA ILE A 250 -2.30 -7.18 13.02
C ILE A 250 -3.58 -6.73 12.33
N GLY A 251 -3.82 -7.14 11.08
CA GLY A 251 -5.05 -6.79 10.37
C GLY A 251 -6.33 -7.36 11.04
N ASP A 252 -6.22 -8.31 11.96
CA ASP A 252 -7.36 -8.78 12.77
C ASP A 252 -7.67 -7.89 13.99
N SER A 253 -6.70 -7.10 14.46
CA SER A 253 -6.81 -6.33 15.72
C SER A 253 -6.75 -4.81 15.53
N ASP A 254 -6.15 -4.35 14.44
CA ASP A 254 -5.96 -2.94 14.10
C ASP A 254 -6.33 -2.72 12.63
N GLY A 255 -7.08 -1.66 12.33
CA GLY A 255 -7.42 -1.25 10.97
C GLY A 255 -8.58 -2.00 10.27
N PRO A 256 -8.63 -1.97 8.92
CA PRO A 256 -9.86 -2.24 8.18
C PRO A 256 -10.21 -3.73 8.05
N GLY A 257 -9.52 -4.65 8.72
CA GLY A 257 -9.77 -6.08 8.51
C GLY A 257 -9.47 -6.55 7.08
N SER A 258 -8.50 -5.91 6.40
CA SER A 258 -8.24 -6.13 4.98
C SER A 258 -7.64 -7.52 4.72
N ILE A 259 -8.34 -8.34 3.93
CA ILE A 259 -7.79 -9.59 3.40
C ILE A 259 -7.22 -9.34 2.00
N MET A 260 -7.98 -8.67 1.13
CA MET A 260 -7.55 -8.31 -0.22
C MET A 260 -7.97 -6.87 -0.52
N SER A 261 -7.00 -5.98 -0.69
CA SER A 261 -7.23 -4.58 -1.03
C SER A 261 -7.05 -4.32 -2.54
N THR A 262 -7.68 -3.26 -3.05
CA THR A 262 -7.47 -2.74 -4.42
C THR A 262 -6.29 -1.76 -4.51
N TYR A 263 -5.73 -1.38 -3.37
CA TYR A 263 -4.56 -0.50 -3.22
C TYR A 263 -3.53 -1.13 -2.26
N ASN A 264 -2.37 -0.48 -2.12
CA ASN A 264 -1.35 -0.92 -1.17
C ASN A 264 -1.72 -0.52 0.26
N GLU A 265 -2.58 -1.32 0.87
CA GLU A 265 -2.96 -1.24 2.28
C GLU A 265 -1.86 -1.89 3.15
N PRO A 266 -1.18 -1.14 4.03
CA PRO A 266 -0.08 -1.66 4.85
C PRO A 266 -0.38 -2.96 5.60
N ILE A 267 -1.63 -3.15 6.05
CA ILE A 267 -2.02 -4.28 6.91
C ILE A 267 -2.97 -5.28 6.22
N THR A 268 -2.84 -5.44 4.90
CA THR A 268 -3.57 -6.45 4.13
C THR A 268 -2.89 -7.82 4.13
N VAL A 269 -3.64 -8.91 3.99
CA VAL A 269 -3.07 -10.26 3.78
C VAL A 269 -2.49 -10.40 2.37
N PHE A 270 -3.24 -9.88 1.39
CA PHE A 270 -2.92 -9.91 -0.02
C PHE A 270 -2.98 -8.50 -0.62
N ASP A 271 -1.94 -8.12 -1.33
CA ASP A 271 -1.76 -6.79 -1.91
C ASP A 271 -1.83 -6.83 -3.45
N VAL A 272 -2.07 -5.69 -4.09
CA VAL A 272 -2.05 -5.57 -5.55
C VAL A 272 -0.61 -5.56 -6.07
N PRO A 273 -0.32 -6.14 -7.24
CA PRO A 273 1.05 -6.29 -7.76
C PRO A 273 1.62 -5.00 -8.40
N ARG A 274 1.27 -3.83 -7.85
CA ARG A 274 1.66 -2.50 -8.35
C ARG A 274 1.72 -1.48 -7.23
N LYS A 275 2.33 -0.32 -7.51
CA LYS A 275 2.18 0.88 -6.66
C LYS A 275 0.82 1.50 -6.91
N ALA A 276 -0.08 1.35 -5.95
CA ALA A 276 -1.42 1.88 -5.95
C ALA A 276 -1.67 2.57 -4.59
N PRO A 277 -1.49 3.90 -4.49
CA PRO A 277 -1.88 4.62 -3.28
C PRO A 277 -3.41 4.63 -3.14
N GLN A 278 -3.92 4.77 -1.91
CA GLN A 278 -5.37 4.80 -1.65
C GLN A 278 -6.10 5.89 -2.46
N THR A 279 -5.45 7.04 -2.69
CA THR A 279 -6.00 8.13 -3.51
C THR A 279 -6.35 7.70 -4.93
N GLU A 280 -5.65 6.70 -5.50
CA GLU A 280 -5.95 6.18 -6.83
C GLU A 280 -7.31 5.47 -6.87
N VAL A 281 -7.73 4.85 -5.76
CA VAL A 281 -9.00 4.09 -5.66
C VAL A 281 -10.20 5.00 -5.86
N TYR A 282 -10.28 6.08 -5.06
CA TYR A 282 -11.41 7.01 -5.08
C TYR A 282 -11.61 7.67 -6.44
N GLU A 283 -10.53 7.80 -7.21
CA GLU A 283 -10.55 8.44 -8.52
C GLU A 283 -10.83 7.43 -9.64
N ASN A 284 -10.36 6.19 -9.52
CA ASN A 284 -10.19 5.32 -10.68
C ASN A 284 -10.76 3.90 -10.57
N TYR A 285 -11.22 3.40 -9.41
CA TYR A 285 -11.70 2.02 -9.32
C TYR A 285 -13.18 1.91 -8.95
N THR A 286 -13.89 1.07 -9.69
CA THR A 286 -15.30 0.80 -9.47
C THR A 286 -15.64 -0.68 -9.60
N VAL A 287 -16.74 -1.08 -8.97
CA VAL A 287 -17.28 -2.44 -9.09
C VAL A 287 -17.74 -2.72 -10.52
N SER A 288 -17.36 -3.88 -11.03
CA SER A 288 -17.71 -4.39 -12.36
C SER A 288 -19.22 -4.59 -12.53
N GLU A 289 -19.74 -4.34 -13.74
CA GLU A 289 -21.15 -4.60 -14.10
C GLU A 289 -21.58 -6.07 -13.94
N ASN A 290 -20.61 -6.99 -13.91
CA ASN A 290 -20.86 -8.41 -13.71
C ASN A 290 -21.00 -8.80 -12.23
N PHE A 291 -20.71 -7.90 -11.29
CA PHE A 291 -20.83 -8.18 -9.86
C PHE A 291 -22.30 -8.01 -9.42
N PRO A 292 -22.91 -9.01 -8.76
CA PRO A 292 -24.30 -8.92 -8.37
C PRO A 292 -24.47 -7.95 -7.20
N LYS A 293 -25.40 -6.98 -7.34
CA LYS A 293 -25.83 -6.11 -6.23
C LYS A 293 -26.82 -6.86 -5.33
N ILE A 294 -26.33 -7.86 -4.62
CA ILE A 294 -27.09 -8.67 -3.67
C ILE A 294 -26.34 -8.60 -2.35
N GLN A 295 -27.06 -8.34 -1.26
CA GLN A 295 -26.49 -8.33 0.08
C GLN A 295 -26.59 -9.72 0.71
N ASP A 296 -25.55 -10.14 1.41
CA ASP A 296 -25.44 -11.40 2.16
C ASP A 296 -25.66 -12.67 1.30
N ALA A 297 -25.42 -12.59 -0.02
CA ALA A 297 -25.40 -13.77 -0.88
C ALA A 297 -24.14 -14.60 -0.57
N TRP A 298 -24.30 -15.91 -0.44
CA TRP A 298 -23.19 -16.82 -0.15
C TRP A 298 -22.15 -16.77 -1.28
N ALA A 299 -20.87 -16.73 -0.90
CA ALA A 299 -19.75 -16.77 -1.83
C ALA A 299 -18.71 -17.80 -1.37
N ASP A 300 -18.28 -18.64 -2.31
CA ASP A 300 -17.15 -19.55 -2.12
C ASP A 300 -15.93 -18.97 -2.84
N ILE A 301 -14.85 -18.73 -2.08
CA ILE A 301 -13.60 -18.19 -2.61
C ILE A 301 -12.55 -19.28 -2.60
N VAL A 302 -11.83 -19.45 -3.71
CA VAL A 302 -10.71 -20.39 -3.81
C VAL A 302 -9.44 -19.64 -4.15
N LEU A 303 -8.45 -19.78 -3.27
CA LEU A 303 -7.10 -19.25 -3.41
C LEU A 303 -6.15 -20.36 -3.85
N SER A 304 -5.27 -20.07 -4.79
CA SER A 304 -4.21 -21.00 -5.20
C SER A 304 -2.95 -20.24 -5.63
N PRO A 305 -1.74 -20.77 -5.41
CA PRO A 305 -0.53 -20.13 -5.91
C PRO A 305 -0.53 -20.11 -7.43
N GLU A 306 0.09 -19.08 -8.02
CA GLU A 306 0.38 -19.07 -9.44
C GLU A 306 1.19 -20.32 -9.82
N LYS A 307 0.72 -21.06 -10.82
CA LYS A 307 1.47 -22.20 -11.36
C LYS A 307 2.66 -21.69 -12.17
N ARG A 308 3.86 -22.10 -11.78
CA ARG A 308 5.10 -21.70 -12.43
C ARG A 308 5.83 -22.88 -13.06
N SER A 309 6.62 -22.57 -14.10
CA SER A 309 7.45 -23.59 -14.76
C SER A 309 8.62 -24.01 -13.88
N GLU A 310 9.10 -25.24 -14.05
CA GLU A 310 10.28 -25.75 -13.32
C GLU A 310 11.55 -24.92 -13.55
N LYS A 311 11.65 -24.23 -14.71
CA LYS A 311 12.80 -23.36 -15.05
C LYS A 311 12.81 -22.05 -14.26
N SER A 312 11.63 -21.56 -13.87
CA SER A 312 11.46 -20.30 -13.13
C SER A 312 10.44 -20.50 -12.01
N PRO A 313 10.79 -21.32 -10.99
CA PRO A 313 9.82 -21.79 -9.99
C PRO A 313 9.36 -20.71 -9.02
N LYS A 314 10.06 -19.56 -8.97
CA LYS A 314 9.72 -18.42 -8.12
C LYS A 314 9.34 -17.23 -8.96
N ARG A 315 8.36 -16.44 -8.48
CA ARG A 315 8.02 -15.15 -9.07
C ARG A 315 9.12 -14.13 -8.82
N LEU A 316 9.73 -14.15 -7.65
CA LEU A 316 10.65 -13.12 -7.20
C LEU A 316 12.08 -13.34 -7.72
N ARG A 317 12.73 -12.26 -8.18
CA ARG A 317 14.17 -12.16 -8.36
C ARG A 317 14.69 -10.96 -7.59
N ASP A 318 15.32 -11.23 -6.45
CA ASP A 318 16.05 -10.22 -5.70
C ASP A 318 17.42 -9.99 -6.32
N VAL A 319 17.81 -8.72 -6.44
CA VAL A 319 19.11 -8.31 -6.95
C VAL A 319 19.69 -7.15 -6.15
N THR A 320 21.01 -7.06 -6.13
CA THR A 320 21.71 -5.87 -5.63
C THR A 320 22.31 -5.10 -6.81
N LEU A 321 22.01 -3.81 -6.88
CA LEU A 321 22.60 -2.86 -7.83
C LEU A 321 23.56 -1.94 -7.09
N ALA A 322 24.86 -2.17 -7.25
CA ALA A 322 25.89 -1.32 -6.67
C ALA A 322 26.46 -0.37 -7.73
N PHE A 323 26.36 0.93 -7.49
CA PHE A 323 26.79 1.98 -8.40
C PHE A 323 28.15 2.52 -7.99
N SER A 324 29.01 2.84 -8.97
CA SER A 324 30.32 3.46 -8.76
C SER A 324 30.70 4.28 -9.99
N ASN A 325 31.81 5.03 -9.93
CA ASN A 325 32.33 5.73 -11.10
C ASN A 325 32.83 4.80 -12.23
N LYS A 326 32.93 3.49 -11.97
CA LYS A 326 33.28 2.45 -12.94
C LYS A 326 32.07 1.83 -13.64
N GLY A 327 30.86 2.11 -13.17
CA GLY A 327 29.62 1.51 -13.67
C GLY A 327 28.79 0.86 -12.57
N VAL A 328 27.95 -0.09 -12.97
CA VAL A 328 26.97 -0.77 -12.12
C VAL A 328 27.31 -2.25 -12.02
N SER A 329 27.42 -2.76 -10.80
CA SER A 329 27.54 -4.18 -10.49
C SER A 329 26.16 -4.77 -10.20
N LEU A 330 25.82 -5.85 -10.87
CA LEU A 330 24.66 -6.69 -10.58
C LEU A 330 25.10 -7.89 -9.75
N ASP A 331 24.55 -8.07 -8.55
CA ASP A 331 24.82 -9.21 -7.66
C ASP A 331 26.32 -9.46 -7.40
N SER A 332 27.07 -8.38 -7.17
CA SER A 332 28.53 -8.37 -6.96
C SER A 332 29.39 -8.77 -8.16
N ALA A 333 28.83 -8.85 -9.37
CA ALA A 333 29.60 -8.99 -10.61
C ALA A 333 30.47 -7.75 -10.90
N ASP A 334 31.41 -7.87 -11.84
CA ASP A 334 32.23 -6.74 -12.28
C ASP A 334 31.36 -5.57 -12.80
N PRO A 335 31.72 -4.31 -12.48
CA PRO A 335 30.97 -3.16 -12.93
C PRO A 335 30.87 -3.09 -14.46
N VAL A 336 29.65 -2.91 -14.97
CA VAL A 336 29.36 -2.71 -16.40
C VAL A 336 28.48 -1.48 -16.60
N SER A 337 28.16 -1.14 -17.84
CA SER A 337 27.22 -0.05 -18.11
C SER A 337 25.83 -0.35 -17.55
N ILE A 338 25.11 0.67 -17.09
CA ILE A 338 23.73 0.50 -16.60
C ILE A 338 22.82 -0.13 -17.66
N GLY A 339 22.99 0.22 -18.93
CA GLY A 339 22.22 -0.38 -20.03
C GLY A 339 22.42 -1.89 -20.16
N SER A 340 23.63 -2.39 -19.91
CA SER A 340 23.91 -3.83 -19.88
C SER A 340 23.18 -4.53 -18.74
N VAL A 341 23.17 -3.92 -17.54
CA VAL A 341 22.44 -4.45 -16.39
C VAL A 341 20.93 -4.46 -16.65
N LEU A 342 20.39 -3.35 -17.17
CA LEU A 342 18.96 -3.25 -17.47
C LEU A 342 18.50 -4.27 -18.51
N ASN A 343 19.31 -4.56 -19.53
CA ASN A 343 19.00 -5.60 -20.51
C ASN A 343 18.93 -7.01 -19.87
N GLU A 344 19.83 -7.32 -18.94
CA GLU A 344 19.84 -8.60 -18.21
C GLU A 344 18.60 -8.74 -17.30
N LEU A 345 18.26 -7.67 -16.59
CA LEU A 345 17.05 -7.65 -15.74
C LEU A 345 15.78 -7.73 -16.57
N GLN A 346 15.72 -7.02 -17.69
CA GLN A 346 14.59 -7.09 -18.61
C GLN A 346 14.41 -8.51 -19.15
N LYS A 347 15.49 -9.19 -19.53
CA LYS A 347 15.43 -10.58 -19.98
C LYS A 347 14.79 -11.49 -18.93
N SER A 348 15.15 -11.29 -17.66
CA SER A 348 14.57 -12.05 -16.53
C SER A 348 13.10 -11.73 -16.29
N SER A 349 12.69 -10.49 -16.52
CA SER A 349 11.29 -10.11 -16.41
C SER A 349 10.46 -10.63 -17.59
N ASP A 350 10.93 -10.47 -18.83
CA ASP A 350 10.19 -10.81 -20.04
C ASP A 350 10.20 -12.32 -20.35
N GLU A 351 11.33 -13.00 -20.22
CA GLU A 351 11.46 -14.43 -20.56
C GLU A 351 11.03 -15.32 -19.39
N ASP A 352 11.50 -15.01 -18.18
CA ASP A 352 11.27 -15.84 -17.00
C ASP A 352 10.04 -15.39 -16.19
N GLN A 353 9.35 -14.32 -16.61
CA GLN A 353 8.15 -13.75 -15.95
C GLN A 353 8.39 -13.52 -14.45
N ARG A 354 9.54 -12.93 -14.11
CA ARG A 354 9.91 -12.62 -12.73
C ARG A 354 9.69 -11.15 -12.41
N ASP A 355 9.30 -10.91 -11.17
CA ASP A 355 9.25 -9.58 -10.59
C ASP A 355 10.63 -9.28 -9.98
N ILE A 356 11.28 -8.24 -10.51
CA ILE A 356 12.63 -7.85 -10.09
C ILE A 356 12.50 -6.92 -8.90
N HIS A 357 13.12 -7.29 -7.78
CA HIS A 357 13.26 -6.42 -6.61
C HIS A 357 14.72 -6.04 -6.42
N ALA A 358 15.03 -4.74 -6.55
CA ALA A 358 16.39 -4.24 -6.48
C ALA A 358 16.66 -3.55 -5.15
N GLU A 359 17.71 -3.95 -4.48
CA GLU A 359 18.38 -3.17 -3.44
C GLU A 359 19.47 -2.32 -4.07
N LEU A 360 19.59 -1.05 -3.68
CA LEU A 360 20.56 -0.12 -4.26
C LEU A 360 21.68 0.17 -3.26
N VAL A 361 22.90 0.24 -3.78
CA VAL A 361 24.09 0.63 -3.00
C VAL A 361 24.84 1.72 -3.75
N TRP A 362 25.00 2.87 -3.10
CA TRP A 362 25.78 3.98 -3.66
C TRP A 362 27.27 3.83 -3.33
N GLY A 363 28.12 3.96 -4.34
CA GLY A 363 29.57 4.04 -4.19
C GLY A 363 30.00 5.39 -3.63
N ASN A 364 30.97 5.38 -2.73
CA ASN A 364 31.52 6.59 -2.10
C ASN A 364 32.21 7.54 -3.08
N ASP A 365 32.61 7.01 -4.24
CA ASP A 365 33.32 7.66 -5.33
C ASP A 365 32.40 8.37 -6.34
N LEU A 366 31.08 8.24 -6.19
CA LEU A 366 30.10 8.97 -6.99
C LEU A 366 29.94 10.39 -6.49
N THR A 367 29.79 11.33 -7.40
CA THR A 367 29.37 12.71 -7.08
C THR A 367 27.86 12.80 -6.87
N ILE A 368 27.40 13.83 -6.16
CA ILE A 368 25.95 14.06 -5.98
C ILE A 368 25.23 14.24 -7.31
N SER A 369 25.86 14.89 -8.29
CA SER A 369 25.31 15.03 -9.65
C SER A 369 25.08 13.68 -10.32
N GLU A 370 26.07 12.78 -10.26
CA GLU A 370 25.95 11.45 -10.86
C GLU A 370 24.84 10.63 -10.19
N ILE A 371 24.72 10.68 -8.86
CA ILE A 371 23.64 9.98 -8.15
C ILE A 371 22.28 10.53 -8.55
N ARG A 372 22.11 11.85 -8.66
CA ARG A 372 20.84 12.45 -9.10
C ARG A 372 20.45 12.03 -10.52
N GLU A 373 21.41 11.97 -11.44
CA GLU A 373 21.18 11.48 -12.79
C GLU A 373 20.73 10.01 -12.80
N ILE A 374 21.42 9.16 -12.04
CA ILE A 374 21.05 7.75 -11.87
C ILE A 374 19.66 7.61 -11.24
N SER A 375 19.37 8.34 -10.16
CA SER A 375 18.06 8.34 -9.48
C SER A 375 16.94 8.77 -10.41
N SER A 376 17.18 9.75 -11.28
CA SER A 376 16.22 10.17 -12.30
C SER A 376 15.92 9.04 -13.29
N LEU A 377 16.94 8.33 -13.76
CA LEU A 377 16.76 7.15 -14.62
C LEU A 377 16.03 6.01 -13.89
N LEU A 378 16.38 5.75 -12.62
CA LEU A 378 15.73 4.75 -11.78
C LEU A 378 14.24 5.06 -11.60
N SER A 379 13.85 6.33 -11.48
CA SER A 379 12.44 6.74 -11.35
C SER A 379 11.58 6.34 -12.55
N ILE A 380 12.18 6.24 -13.74
CA ILE A 380 11.48 5.90 -14.99
C ILE A 380 11.19 4.40 -15.05
N ILE A 381 12.06 3.57 -14.47
CA ILE A 381 11.97 2.11 -14.51
C ILE A 381 11.37 1.51 -13.23
N ASP A 382 11.25 2.29 -12.16
CA ASP A 382 10.56 1.96 -10.92
C ASP A 382 9.03 2.04 -11.09
N VAL A 383 8.51 1.19 -11.98
CA VAL A 383 7.12 1.15 -12.43
C VAL A 383 6.61 -0.30 -12.53
N GLU A 384 5.30 -0.49 -12.70
CA GLU A 384 4.71 -1.83 -12.80
C GLU A 384 5.29 -2.58 -14.01
N GLY A 385 5.79 -3.81 -13.78
CA GLY A 385 6.46 -4.60 -14.81
C GLY A 385 7.86 -4.10 -15.18
N GLY A 386 8.38 -3.11 -14.45
CA GLY A 386 9.78 -2.70 -14.48
C GLY A 386 10.58 -3.33 -13.33
N ILE A 387 11.42 -2.54 -12.67
CA ILE A 387 12.22 -2.94 -11.52
C ILE A 387 11.59 -2.35 -10.26
N CYS A 388 11.18 -3.17 -9.31
CA CYS A 388 10.66 -2.73 -8.02
C CYS A 388 11.82 -2.35 -7.10
N ILE A 389 12.04 -1.06 -6.87
CA ILE A 389 13.14 -0.61 -6.00
C ILE A 389 12.73 -0.77 -4.53
N GLY A 390 13.50 -1.58 -3.80
CA GLY A 390 13.31 -1.86 -2.39
C GLY A 390 13.69 -0.68 -1.47
N PRO A 391 13.50 -0.82 -0.15
CA PRO A 391 13.94 0.19 0.81
C PRO A 391 15.46 0.39 0.71
N PRO A 392 15.98 1.55 1.14
CA PRO A 392 17.42 1.75 1.14
C PRO A 392 18.11 0.80 2.12
N VAL A 393 19.38 0.48 1.84
CA VAL A 393 20.24 -0.17 2.82
C VAL A 393 20.40 0.74 4.05
N LYS A 394 20.59 0.14 5.23
CA LYS A 394 20.75 0.89 6.47
C LYS A 394 21.85 1.96 6.31
N GLY A 395 21.54 3.19 6.69
CA GLY A 395 22.45 4.34 6.63
C GLY A 395 22.53 5.03 5.27
N GLN A 396 21.82 4.56 4.25
CA GLN A 396 21.69 5.25 2.96
C GLN A 396 20.29 5.84 2.80
N PRO A 397 20.14 6.96 2.07
CA PRO A 397 18.84 7.51 1.74
C PRO A 397 18.19 6.70 0.60
N TYR A 398 16.86 6.74 0.53
CA TYR A 398 16.14 6.20 -0.63
C TYR A 398 16.50 6.98 -1.90
N TYR A 399 16.52 6.33 -3.07
CA TYR A 399 17.06 6.96 -4.29
C TYR A 399 16.33 8.26 -4.68
N LYS A 400 15.03 8.36 -4.40
CA LYS A 400 14.24 9.57 -4.66
C LYS A 400 14.62 10.76 -3.78
N ALA A 401 15.40 10.55 -2.71
CA ALA A 401 15.97 11.64 -1.94
C ALA A 401 16.80 12.58 -2.81
N PHE A 402 17.45 12.07 -3.87
CA PHE A 402 18.27 12.87 -4.79
C PHE A 402 17.47 13.56 -5.91
N THR A 403 16.15 13.35 -5.95
CA THR A 403 15.23 14.01 -6.88
C THR A 403 14.07 14.65 -6.11
N PRO A 404 14.35 15.56 -5.15
CA PRO A 404 13.31 16.20 -4.36
C PRO A 404 12.50 17.20 -5.20
N ASP A 405 11.36 17.63 -4.68
CA ASP A 405 10.60 18.74 -5.26
C ASP A 405 11.40 20.04 -5.10
N GLU A 406 11.80 20.66 -6.22
CA GLU A 406 12.60 21.89 -6.21
C GLU A 406 11.85 23.08 -5.59
N GLN A 407 10.52 23.05 -5.49
CA GLN A 407 9.77 24.09 -4.78
C GLN A 407 10.16 24.13 -3.29
N TRP A 408 10.49 22.97 -2.71
CA TRP A 408 10.92 22.90 -1.32
C TRP A 408 12.32 23.46 -1.08
N ARG A 409 13.06 23.84 -2.12
CA ARG A 409 14.31 24.61 -1.96
C ARG A 409 14.03 25.94 -1.27
N GLU A 410 12.97 26.62 -1.67
CA GLU A 410 12.57 27.91 -1.13
C GLU A 410 11.79 27.75 0.17
N ARG A 411 12.32 28.29 1.27
CA ARG A 411 11.73 28.13 2.61
C ARG A 411 10.27 28.60 2.69
N SER A 412 9.94 29.67 1.96
CA SER A 412 8.60 30.27 1.94
C SER A 412 7.53 29.43 1.27
N ASP A 413 7.94 28.42 0.49
CA ASP A 413 7.05 27.56 -0.29
C ASP A 413 6.83 26.21 0.40
N ARG A 414 7.50 25.97 1.53
CA ARG A 414 7.35 24.76 2.34
C ARG A 414 6.16 24.89 3.28
N TYR A 415 5.46 23.78 3.50
CA TYR A 415 4.40 23.68 4.51
C TYR A 415 4.97 23.59 5.95
N MET A 416 6.15 23.00 6.12
CA MET A 416 6.88 22.92 7.38
C MET A 416 8.32 23.39 7.19
N GLN A 417 9.02 23.68 8.28
CA GLN A 417 10.42 24.12 8.27
C GLN A 417 11.37 23.08 8.90
N PRO A 418 11.61 21.92 8.26
CA PRO A 418 12.68 21.01 8.66
C PRO A 418 14.03 21.72 8.75
N CYS A 419 14.93 21.20 9.59
CA CYS A 419 16.31 21.70 9.60
C CYS A 419 17.00 21.42 8.27
N GLU A 420 18.00 22.25 7.93
CA GLU A 420 18.82 22.07 6.74
C GLU A 420 20.24 21.64 7.14
N LEU A 421 20.68 20.47 6.69
CA LEU A 421 22.07 20.04 6.75
C LEU A 421 22.78 20.49 5.48
N ARG A 422 23.75 21.38 5.58
CA ARG A 422 24.45 21.97 4.42
C ARG A 422 25.92 21.58 4.41
N PHE A 423 26.42 21.24 3.23
CA PHE A 423 27.82 20.91 2.98
C PHE A 423 28.47 21.96 2.08
N ASP A 424 29.75 22.26 2.34
CA ASP A 424 30.57 23.07 1.43
C ASP A 424 31.33 22.19 0.41
N GLU A 425 32.13 22.81 -0.47
CA GLU A 425 32.92 22.11 -1.50
C GLU A 425 33.96 21.12 -0.92
N LYS A 426 34.34 21.25 0.35
CA LYS A 426 35.27 20.35 1.04
C LYS A 426 34.55 19.23 1.79
N GLY A 427 33.23 19.31 1.91
CA GLY A 427 32.40 18.42 2.72
C GLY A 427 32.34 18.80 4.20
N GLU A 428 32.68 20.04 4.56
CA GLU A 428 32.46 20.57 5.89
C GLU A 428 30.95 20.84 6.08
N ALA A 429 30.37 20.38 7.19
CA ALA A 429 28.94 20.40 7.43
C ALA A 429 28.51 21.53 8.39
N SER A 430 27.33 22.09 8.14
CA SER A 430 26.64 23.01 9.05
C SER A 430 25.16 22.67 9.10
N ILE A 431 24.49 22.99 10.21
CA ILE A 431 23.05 22.83 10.35
C ILE A 431 22.38 24.19 10.46
N ILE A 432 21.26 24.36 9.77
CA ILE A 432 20.40 25.55 9.87
C ILE A 432 19.09 25.13 10.50
N GLY A 433 18.85 25.60 11.73
CA GLY A 433 17.53 25.60 12.34
C GLY A 433 16.69 26.77 11.85
N ILE A 434 15.40 26.52 11.65
CA ILE A 434 14.44 27.52 11.14
C ILE A 434 13.31 27.66 12.16
N GLU A 435 13.14 28.88 12.68
CA GLU A 435 12.10 29.25 13.63
C GLU A 435 10.99 30.00 12.89
N GLU A 436 9.74 29.54 13.04
CA GLU A 436 8.55 30.22 12.53
C GLU A 436 8.00 31.20 13.57
N ILE A 437 8.00 32.49 13.23
CA ILE A 437 7.47 33.55 14.08
C ILE A 437 6.11 33.97 13.51
N TRP A 438 5.03 33.53 14.16
CA TRP A 438 3.65 33.83 13.78
C TRP A 438 3.20 35.16 14.41
N GLN A 439 2.63 36.05 13.59
CA GLN A 439 2.07 37.34 14.01
C GLN A 439 0.54 37.33 13.77
N ASP A 440 -0.22 37.96 14.66
CA ASP A 440 -1.71 37.88 14.69
C ASP A 440 -2.40 38.28 13.38
N ASP A 441 -1.77 39.13 12.55
CA ASP A 441 -2.35 39.67 11.30
C ASP A 441 -1.68 39.14 10.02
N GLN A 442 -0.87 38.08 10.08
CA GLN A 442 -0.17 37.53 8.91
C GLN A 442 -0.61 36.10 8.56
N LEU A 443 -0.81 35.87 7.25
CA LEU A 443 -1.14 34.55 6.71
C LEU A 443 0.08 33.62 6.61
N ARG A 444 1.30 34.15 6.74
CA ARG A 444 2.56 33.39 6.67
C ARG A 444 3.49 33.84 7.80
N PRO A 445 4.26 32.92 8.41
CA PRO A 445 5.19 33.27 9.47
C PRO A 445 6.40 34.02 8.91
N GLU A 446 7.02 34.84 9.75
CA GLU A 446 8.38 35.30 9.51
C GLU A 446 9.35 34.15 9.84
N LEU A 447 10.25 33.83 8.91
CA LEU A 447 11.20 32.74 9.06
C LEU A 447 12.54 33.27 9.54
N LYS A 448 12.94 32.87 10.75
CA LYS A 448 14.24 33.23 11.32
C LYS A 448 15.17 32.02 11.32
N THR A 449 16.38 32.19 10.82
CA THR A 449 17.34 31.08 10.73
C THR A 449 18.51 31.24 11.68
N LYS A 450 18.98 30.11 12.22
CA LYS A 450 20.18 30.02 13.05
C LYS A 450 21.10 28.95 12.47
N THR A 451 22.31 29.36 12.08
CA THR A 451 23.34 28.44 11.58
C THR A 451 24.26 28.00 12.73
N THR A 452 24.48 26.70 12.83
CA THR A 452 25.51 26.09 13.68
C THR A 452 26.57 25.47 12.77
N PRO A 453 27.78 26.05 12.71
CA PRO A 453 28.88 25.54 11.87
C PRO A 453 29.56 24.32 12.50
N ASP A 454 30.51 23.73 11.77
CA ASP A 454 31.43 22.68 12.23
C ASP A 454 30.71 21.44 12.79
N VAL A 455 29.61 21.05 12.15
CA VAL A 455 28.85 19.86 12.53
C VAL A 455 29.68 18.62 12.23
N THR A 456 29.73 17.71 13.19
CA THR A 456 30.38 16.41 13.06
C THR A 456 29.36 15.28 13.09
N VAL A 457 29.77 14.10 12.64
CA VAL A 457 28.96 12.88 12.68
C VAL A 457 28.45 12.58 14.10
N GLU A 458 29.24 12.85 15.13
CA GLU A 458 28.89 12.59 16.53
C GLU A 458 27.92 13.62 17.12
N THR A 459 27.96 14.87 16.63
CA THR A 459 27.12 15.97 17.13
C THR A 459 25.81 16.09 16.37
N LEU A 460 25.76 15.61 15.13
CA LEU A 460 24.59 15.65 14.25
C LEU A 460 23.31 15.09 14.89
N PRO A 461 23.29 13.91 15.54
CA PRO A 461 22.04 13.32 16.04
C PRO A 461 21.31 14.23 17.03
N GLN A 462 22.06 14.90 17.91
CA GLN A 462 21.50 15.84 18.88
C GLN A 462 21.07 17.14 18.20
N LEU A 463 21.91 17.68 17.31
CA LEU A 463 21.62 18.95 16.64
C LEU A 463 20.38 18.87 15.76
N VAL A 464 20.15 17.77 15.04
CA VAL A 464 18.95 17.59 14.21
C VAL A 464 17.69 17.57 15.07
N LYS A 465 17.72 16.93 16.25
CA LYS A 465 16.60 16.93 17.21
C LYS A 465 16.31 18.32 17.77
N GLU A 466 17.34 19.10 18.05
CA GLU A 466 17.21 20.45 18.61
C GLU A 466 16.75 21.50 17.58
N ASN A 467 17.04 21.28 16.29
CA ASN A 467 16.80 22.26 15.23
C ASN A 467 15.64 21.91 14.28
N SER A 468 15.04 20.72 14.42
CA SER A 468 13.86 20.32 13.65
C SER A 468 12.57 20.55 14.43
N PRO A 469 11.43 20.81 13.74
CA PRO A 469 10.13 20.86 14.39
C PRO A 469 9.81 19.56 15.13
N GLU A 470 9.05 19.65 16.22
CA GLU A 470 8.60 18.48 16.97
C GLU A 470 7.85 17.52 16.03
N TYR A 471 8.18 16.23 16.10
CA TYR A 471 7.62 15.16 15.27
C TYR A 471 7.90 15.23 13.75
N SER A 472 8.70 16.19 13.26
CA SER A 472 9.11 16.21 11.85
C SER A 472 10.11 15.08 11.58
N PRO A 473 9.81 14.11 10.70
CA PRO A 473 10.77 13.08 10.29
C PRO A 473 11.71 13.56 9.18
N THR A 474 11.53 14.80 8.72
CA THR A 474 12.16 15.30 7.51
C THR A 474 13.48 16.01 7.79
N VAL A 475 14.48 15.81 6.93
CA VAL A 475 15.75 16.57 6.90
C VAL A 475 16.07 16.98 5.48
N PHE A 476 16.34 18.27 5.26
CA PHE A 476 16.80 18.76 3.97
C PHE A 476 18.32 18.85 3.95
N VAL A 477 18.93 18.27 2.94
CA VAL A 477 20.36 18.22 2.74
C VAL A 477 20.71 19.05 1.52
N PHE A 478 21.67 19.96 1.65
CA PHE A 478 22.18 20.77 0.55
C PHE A 478 23.65 20.44 0.35
N ALA A 479 24.02 20.04 -0.87
CA ALA A 479 25.38 19.63 -1.17
C ALA A 479 25.83 20.12 -2.55
N PRO A 480 27.11 20.50 -2.73
CA PRO A 480 27.64 20.87 -4.03
C PRO A 480 27.56 19.69 -5.00
N LYS A 481 27.19 19.96 -6.26
CA LYS A 481 27.02 18.93 -7.29
C LYS A 481 28.23 17.99 -7.48
N ASN A 482 29.45 18.49 -7.28
CA ASN A 482 30.70 17.75 -7.49
C ASN A 482 31.23 17.08 -6.22
N LEU A 483 30.56 17.25 -5.07
CA LEU A 483 30.98 16.64 -3.83
C LEU A 483 30.78 15.12 -3.92
N GLU A 484 31.80 14.35 -3.54
CA GLU A 484 31.73 12.90 -3.48
C GLU A 484 30.76 12.46 -2.38
N TYR A 485 29.89 11.50 -2.68
CA TYR A 485 28.90 10.96 -1.75
C TYR A 485 29.54 10.39 -0.49
N GLY A 486 30.75 9.83 -0.58
CA GLY A 486 31.51 9.35 0.57
C GLY A 486 31.81 10.41 1.63
N LYS A 487 31.70 11.71 1.30
CA LYS A 487 31.82 12.82 2.26
C LYS A 487 30.53 13.09 3.05
N ILE A 488 29.38 12.76 2.48
CA ILE A 488 28.06 13.01 3.05
C ILE A 488 27.50 11.76 3.71
N ALA A 489 27.77 10.56 3.17
CA ALA A 489 27.23 9.29 3.63
C ALA A 489 27.40 9.05 5.15
N PRO A 490 28.55 9.34 5.79
CA PRO A 490 28.70 9.16 7.24
C PRO A 490 27.74 10.03 8.07
N PHE A 491 27.35 11.21 7.57
CA PHE A 491 26.38 12.07 8.24
C PHE A 491 24.96 11.52 8.07
N LEU A 492 24.61 11.02 6.88
CA LEU A 492 23.30 10.42 6.65
C LEU A 492 23.12 9.14 7.49
N GLU A 493 24.17 8.34 7.64
CA GLU A 493 24.16 7.16 8.50
C GLU A 493 23.99 7.50 9.98
N ALA A 494 24.45 8.68 10.41
CA ALA A 494 24.34 9.15 11.78
C ALA A 494 23.01 9.84 12.10
N LEU A 495 22.13 10.04 11.12
CA LEU A 495 20.80 10.57 11.39
C LEU A 495 20.02 9.59 12.31
N PRO A 496 19.28 10.10 13.32
CA PRO A 496 18.41 9.24 14.12
C PRO A 496 17.34 8.55 13.26
N GLU A 497 16.91 7.35 13.64
CA GLU A 497 15.97 6.53 12.84
C GLU A 497 14.61 7.21 12.61
N GLU A 498 14.19 8.12 13.50
CA GLU A 498 13.00 8.94 13.32
C GLU A 498 13.10 9.95 12.17
N PHE A 499 14.30 10.31 11.71
CA PHE A 499 14.56 11.22 10.58
C PHE A 499 14.77 10.45 9.27
N PHE A 500 13.77 9.67 8.87
CA PHE A 500 13.86 8.80 7.69
C PHE A 500 13.51 9.50 6.36
N ASP A 501 12.91 10.69 6.40
CA ASP A 501 12.46 11.43 5.22
C ASP A 501 13.51 12.46 4.77
N ILE A 502 14.43 12.02 3.91
CA ILE A 502 15.61 12.80 3.51
C ILE A 502 15.42 13.35 2.09
N HIS A 503 15.71 14.63 1.90
CA HIS A 503 15.72 15.29 0.60
C HIS A 503 17.07 15.96 0.34
N ILE A 504 17.73 15.63 -0.76
CA ILE A 504 19.08 16.07 -1.10
C ILE A 504 19.01 16.99 -2.32
N PHE A 505 19.23 18.28 -2.07
CA PHE A 505 19.30 19.34 -3.06
C PHE A 505 20.75 19.56 -3.49
N MET A 506 20.95 19.68 -4.80
CA MET A 506 22.24 20.11 -5.34
C MET A 506 22.37 21.63 -5.26
N GLU A 507 23.56 22.11 -4.89
CA GLU A 507 23.98 23.52 -4.96
C GLU A 507 25.07 23.77 -6.00
#